data_AF-A0A963IBA7-F1
#
_entry.id   AF-A0A963IBA7-F1
#
_cell.length_a   1.000
_cell.length_b   1.000
_cell.length_c   1.000
_cell.angle_alpha   90.00
_cell.angle_beta   90.00
_cell.angle_gamma   90.00
#
_symmetry.space_group_name_H-M   'P 1'
#
loop_
_entity.id
_entity.type
_entity.pdbx_description
1 polymer ?
#
loop_
_entity_poly.entity_id
_entity_poly.type
_entity_poly.pdbx_seq_one_letter_code
_entity_poly.pdbx_strand_id
1 'polypeptide(L)'
;MFRHRLLIVFLSLMAPLAMAGEWHFAIIGDSPYSDYERRHLPGMLADISVTKPAFILHVGDIKSGTSYCSDEMYADRLALFNSVPAPLIYTPGDNEWTDCHRLPAGSFEPTERLAHLRKVFFSQPRSLGSETTAVRRQSDFPRARPFPENLRWEKDGIVFATLNIPGSDNNLAQPDEHVLRALANTAWLDAAFFRARVTRARALVLVIHADLYFNAYAAGTPKPAYRDFLDRLRRHVLTARHPTVLVHGDSHRMTIDQPLLDEAGKPIAKFTRIESYGYPFLGWVRVTVPANRRAPLRFTPNPWSPGYDEP
;
A
#
# COMPACT_ATOMS: atom_id res chain seq x y z
N MET A 1 -56.29 32.18 38.98
CA MET A 1 -55.88 30.93 38.29
C MET A 1 -54.67 31.24 37.43
N PHE A 2 -53.52 30.64 37.77
CA PHE A 2 -52.20 30.97 37.24
C PHE A 2 -52.02 30.49 35.79
N ARG A 3 -51.49 31.40 34.95
CA ARG A 3 -51.01 31.13 33.58
C ARG A 3 -49.73 30.31 33.64
N HIS A 4 -49.62 29.21 32.89
CA HIS A 4 -48.34 28.54 32.64
C HIS A 4 -48.11 28.47 31.11
N ARG A 5 -47.20 29.30 30.62
CA ARG A 5 -46.64 29.19 29.26
C ARG A 5 -45.42 28.27 29.35
N LEU A 6 -45.48 27.11 28.69
CA LEU A 6 -44.32 26.24 28.52
C LEU A 6 -43.35 26.89 27.52
N LEU A 7 -42.16 27.24 27.99
CA LEU A 7 -41.04 27.67 27.14
C LEU A 7 -40.25 26.41 26.77
N ILE A 8 -40.32 25.97 25.52
CA ILE A 8 -39.46 24.90 24.99
C ILE A 8 -38.15 25.56 24.55
N VAL A 9 -37.09 25.32 25.31
CA VAL A 9 -35.73 25.76 24.96
C VAL A 9 -35.10 24.66 24.09
N PHE A 10 -34.91 24.94 22.80
CA PHE A 10 -34.08 24.10 21.92
C PHE A 10 -32.60 24.37 22.25
N LEU A 11 -31.96 23.48 23.03
CA LEU A 11 -30.52 23.46 23.18
C LEU A 11 -29.91 22.84 21.90
N SER A 12 -29.43 23.68 20.99
CA SER A 12 -28.61 23.23 19.85
C SER A 12 -27.24 22.77 20.37
N LEU A 13 -27.04 21.46 20.50
CA LEU A 13 -25.70 20.87 20.68
C LEU A 13 -24.88 21.12 19.40
N MET A 14 -24.14 22.23 19.36
CA MET A 14 -23.00 22.35 18.45
C MET A 14 -21.86 21.54 19.02
N ALA A 15 -21.78 20.26 18.65
CA ALA A 15 -20.57 19.48 18.85
C ALA A 15 -19.43 20.19 18.09
N PRO A 16 -18.30 20.52 18.74
CA PRO A 16 -17.17 21.09 18.03
C PRO A 16 -16.72 20.06 16.99
N LEU A 17 -16.75 20.45 15.71
CA LEU A 17 -16.04 19.68 14.67
C LEU A 17 -14.56 19.74 15.05
N ALA A 18 -14.04 18.67 15.63
CA ALA A 18 -12.61 18.49 15.78
C ALA A 18 -12.00 18.59 14.37
N MET A 19 -11.32 19.70 14.10
CA MET A 19 -10.52 19.83 12.89
C MET A 19 -9.36 18.85 13.04
N ALA A 20 -9.35 17.82 12.19
CA ALA A 20 -8.23 16.88 12.15
C ALA A 20 -6.93 17.67 11.97
N GLY A 21 -5.98 17.49 12.88
CA GLY A 21 -4.64 18.08 12.77
C GLY A 21 -3.90 17.54 11.55
N GLU A 22 -2.78 18.19 11.21
CA GLU A 22 -1.86 17.61 10.24
C GLU A 22 -1.29 16.30 10.80
N TRP A 23 -1.17 15.30 9.94
CA TRP A 23 -0.57 14.01 10.27
C TRP A 23 0.19 13.47 9.06
N HIS A 24 0.98 12.42 9.24
CA HIS A 24 1.70 11.78 8.15
C HIS A 24 1.75 10.26 8.32
N PHE A 25 2.09 9.59 7.24
CA PHE A 25 2.48 8.18 7.22
C PHE A 25 3.77 8.02 6.44
N ALA A 26 4.45 6.88 6.62
CA ALA A 26 5.68 6.55 5.90
C ALA A 26 5.42 5.48 4.84
N ILE A 27 6.14 5.55 3.73
CA ILE A 27 6.20 4.51 2.70
C ILE A 27 7.63 3.98 2.65
N ILE A 28 7.75 2.66 2.74
CA ILE A 28 8.96 1.86 2.53
C ILE A 28 8.62 0.71 1.58
N GLY A 29 9.63 0.06 1.02
CA GLY A 29 9.48 -1.05 0.10
C GLY A 29 10.82 -1.67 -0.19
N ASP A 30 10.81 -2.80 -0.91
CA ASP A 30 12.00 -3.38 -1.55
C ASP A 30 13.18 -3.55 -0.59
N SER A 31 12.87 -3.79 0.69
CA SER A 31 13.83 -3.89 1.78
C SER A 31 13.28 -4.81 2.88
N PRO A 32 14.14 -5.63 3.52
CA PRO A 32 15.56 -5.74 3.26
C PRO A 32 15.87 -6.72 2.11
N TYR A 33 16.53 -6.22 1.06
CA TYR A 33 16.97 -6.95 -0.12
C TYR A 33 18.32 -7.67 0.09
N SER A 34 19.06 -7.33 1.14
CA SER A 34 20.37 -7.93 1.47
C SER A 34 20.56 -8.09 2.97
N ASP A 35 21.58 -8.85 3.39
CA ASP A 35 21.96 -8.95 4.80
C ASP A 35 22.37 -7.59 5.39
N TYR A 36 23.00 -6.75 4.56
CA TYR A 36 23.31 -5.37 4.94
C TYR A 36 22.02 -4.62 5.26
N GLU A 37 21.05 -4.61 4.35
CA GLU A 37 19.79 -3.93 4.61
C GLU A 37 19.04 -4.55 5.79
N ARG A 38 19.09 -5.87 5.97
CA ARG A 38 18.43 -6.55 7.09
C ARG A 38 18.99 -6.10 8.44
N ARG A 39 20.31 -5.86 8.52
CA ARG A 39 20.95 -5.33 9.74
C ARG A 39 20.51 -3.89 10.03
N HIS A 40 20.34 -3.06 9.00
CA HIS A 40 20.13 -1.63 9.16
C HIS A 40 18.65 -1.18 9.11
N LEU A 41 17.74 -1.98 8.55
CA LEU A 41 16.31 -1.67 8.50
C LEU A 41 15.71 -1.34 9.88
N PRO A 42 16.07 -2.01 11.00
CA PRO A 42 15.62 -1.61 12.33
C PRO A 42 15.95 -0.15 12.68
N GLY A 43 17.14 0.35 12.31
CA GLY A 43 17.55 1.74 12.52
C GLY A 43 16.68 2.72 11.73
N MET A 44 16.44 2.44 10.45
CA MET A 44 15.52 3.24 9.62
C MET A 44 14.08 3.25 10.19
N LEU A 45 13.58 2.11 10.66
CA LEU A 45 12.26 2.01 11.27
C LEU A 45 12.18 2.79 12.60
N ALA A 46 13.25 2.79 13.40
CA ALA A 46 13.34 3.61 14.61
C ALA A 46 13.30 5.11 14.27
N ASP A 47 14.07 5.56 13.27
CA ASP A 47 14.09 6.95 12.81
C ASP A 47 12.72 7.41 12.29
N ILE A 48 12.04 6.58 11.51
CA ILE A 48 10.66 6.84 11.07
C ILE A 48 9.75 7.02 12.30
N SER A 49 9.88 6.13 13.28
CA SER A 49 9.02 6.07 14.47
C SER A 49 9.18 7.25 15.42
N VAL A 50 10.34 7.93 15.45
CA VAL A 50 10.54 9.19 16.21
C VAL A 50 9.46 10.22 15.88
N THR A 51 9.01 10.24 14.62
CA THR A 51 8.04 11.22 14.14
C THR A 51 6.59 10.79 14.40
N LYS A 52 6.35 9.62 14.99
CA LYS A 52 5.02 9.07 15.30
C LYS A 52 4.07 9.05 14.08
N PRO A 53 4.45 8.37 12.99
CA PRO A 53 3.57 8.27 11.82
C PRO A 53 2.26 7.56 12.20
N ALA A 54 1.17 7.90 11.52
CA ALA A 54 -0.12 7.22 11.70
C ALA A 54 -0.05 5.72 11.36
N PHE A 55 0.82 5.37 10.41
CA PHE A 55 1.19 4.01 10.04
C PHE A 55 2.41 4.04 9.10
N ILE A 56 3.03 2.88 8.88
CA ILE A 56 4.06 2.63 7.88
C ILE A 56 3.46 1.70 6.80
N LEU A 57 3.66 2.02 5.53
CA LEU A 57 3.28 1.19 4.38
C LEU A 57 4.52 0.51 3.82
N HIS A 58 4.51 -0.81 3.74
CA HIS A 58 5.54 -1.61 3.08
C HIS A 58 5.01 -2.19 1.77
N VAL A 59 5.61 -1.79 0.65
CA VAL A 59 5.13 -2.13 -0.70
C VAL A 59 5.71 -3.42 -1.28
N GLY A 60 5.91 -4.44 -0.45
CA GLY A 60 6.46 -5.72 -0.90
C GLY A 60 7.98 -5.79 -0.88
N ASP A 61 8.48 -6.96 -1.26
CA ASP A 61 9.88 -7.36 -1.37
C ASP A 61 10.66 -7.29 -0.06
N ILE A 62 10.21 -8.10 0.89
CA ILE A 62 10.87 -8.27 2.20
C ILE A 62 12.14 -9.14 2.13
N LYS A 63 12.63 -9.45 0.92
CA LYS A 63 13.87 -10.16 0.60
C LYS A 63 14.22 -9.95 -0.88
N SER A 64 15.44 -10.29 -1.31
CA SER A 64 15.76 -10.36 -2.73
C SER A 64 15.16 -11.57 -3.44
N GLY A 65 15.12 -11.52 -4.77
CA GLY A 65 14.69 -12.63 -5.63
C GLY A 65 15.60 -13.85 -5.66
N THR A 66 16.72 -13.82 -4.95
CA THR A 66 17.66 -14.94 -4.81
C THR A 66 17.78 -15.41 -3.36
N SER A 67 17.26 -14.66 -2.39
CA SER A 67 17.22 -15.08 -1.00
C SER A 67 16.24 -16.24 -0.81
N TYR A 68 16.62 -17.21 0.00
CA TYR A 68 15.88 -18.45 0.23
C TYR A 68 14.48 -18.19 0.82
N CYS A 69 13.44 -18.79 0.26
CA CYS A 69 12.05 -18.59 0.69
C CYS A 69 11.63 -19.52 1.85
N SER A 70 12.47 -19.68 2.87
CA SER A 70 12.13 -20.55 4.00
C SER A 70 11.14 -19.91 4.98
N ASP A 71 10.49 -20.76 5.76
CA ASP A 71 9.57 -20.37 6.83
C ASP A 71 10.27 -19.48 7.88
N GLU A 72 11.56 -19.70 8.15
CA GLU A 72 12.38 -18.89 9.05
C GLU A 72 12.57 -17.46 8.53
N MET A 73 12.70 -17.27 7.21
CA MET A 73 12.79 -15.94 6.61
C MET A 73 11.48 -15.17 6.85
N TYR A 74 10.32 -15.78 6.62
CA TYR A 74 9.03 -15.13 6.89
C TYR A 74 8.85 -14.83 8.39
N ALA A 75 9.25 -15.75 9.27
CA ALA A 75 9.19 -15.56 10.71
C ALA A 75 10.10 -14.39 11.17
N ASP A 76 11.31 -14.29 10.63
CA ASP A 76 12.24 -13.19 10.88
C ASP A 76 11.65 -11.82 10.48
N ARG A 77 11.09 -11.72 9.26
CA ARG A 77 10.51 -10.46 8.77
C ARG A 77 9.21 -10.10 9.49
N LEU A 78 8.40 -11.09 9.86
CA LEU A 78 7.22 -10.88 10.69
C LEU A 78 7.59 -10.38 12.09
N ALA A 79 8.64 -10.94 12.70
CA ALA A 79 9.12 -10.51 14.01
C ALA A 79 9.67 -9.07 13.96
N LEU A 80 10.42 -8.73 12.91
CA LEU A 80 10.88 -7.37 12.66
C LEU A 80 9.72 -6.39 12.50
N PHE A 81 8.72 -6.71 11.67
CA PHE A 81 7.58 -5.81 11.47
C PHE A 81 6.73 -5.64 12.73
N ASN A 82 6.59 -6.69 13.56
CA ASN A 82 5.85 -6.60 14.83
C ASN A 82 6.63 -5.91 15.96
N SER A 83 7.94 -5.67 15.82
CA SER A 83 8.71 -4.90 16.81
C SER A 83 8.58 -3.38 16.63
N VAL A 84 8.06 -2.93 15.49
CA VAL A 84 7.90 -1.50 15.17
C VAL A 84 6.86 -0.85 16.10
N PRO A 85 7.16 0.30 16.73
CA PRO A 85 6.23 1.04 17.59
C PRO A 85 5.26 1.93 16.78
N ALA A 86 4.66 1.36 15.75
CA ALA A 86 3.63 1.99 14.92
C ALA A 86 2.86 0.90 14.14
N PRO A 87 1.62 1.16 13.70
CA PRO A 87 0.92 0.28 12.77
C PRO A 87 1.70 0.12 11.47
N LEU A 88 1.95 -1.12 11.05
CA LEU A 88 2.62 -1.45 9.78
C LEU A 88 1.67 -2.22 8.87
N ILE A 89 1.41 -1.66 7.69
CA ILE A 89 0.60 -2.29 6.64
C ILE A 89 1.54 -2.82 5.56
N TYR A 90 1.37 -4.09 5.21
CA TYR A 90 2.19 -4.79 4.23
C TYR A 90 1.33 -5.25 3.04
N THR A 91 1.87 -5.16 1.83
CA THR A 91 1.36 -5.86 0.65
C THR A 91 2.47 -6.74 0.07
N PRO A 92 2.17 -7.94 -0.47
CA PRO A 92 3.19 -8.80 -1.07
C PRO A 92 3.85 -8.20 -2.31
N GLY A 93 5.14 -8.49 -2.48
CA GLY A 93 5.91 -8.28 -3.71
C GLY A 93 6.05 -9.56 -4.53
N ASP A 94 6.96 -9.62 -5.50
CA ASP A 94 7.22 -10.87 -6.25
C ASP A 94 8.26 -11.74 -5.55
N ASN A 95 9.24 -11.12 -4.89
CA ASN A 95 10.36 -11.84 -4.33
C ASN A 95 9.97 -12.83 -3.23
N GLU A 96 8.97 -12.53 -2.41
CA GLU A 96 8.57 -13.39 -1.29
C GLU A 96 7.56 -14.47 -1.67
N TRP A 97 7.20 -14.63 -2.94
CA TRP A 97 6.44 -15.81 -3.37
C TRP A 97 6.59 -16.17 -4.85
N THR A 98 6.29 -15.28 -5.81
CA THR A 98 6.33 -15.65 -7.24
C THR A 98 7.71 -16.10 -7.67
N ASP A 99 8.76 -15.44 -7.16
CA ASP A 99 10.16 -15.74 -7.49
C ASP A 99 10.76 -16.91 -6.71
N CYS A 100 10.03 -17.48 -5.76
CA CYS A 100 10.51 -18.59 -4.96
C CYS A 100 10.79 -19.87 -5.76
N HIS A 101 10.25 -19.96 -6.99
CA HIS A 101 10.57 -21.05 -7.93
C HIS A 101 12.03 -21.03 -8.41
N ARG A 102 12.72 -19.88 -8.32
CA ARG A 102 14.10 -19.74 -8.76
C ARG A 102 15.01 -20.66 -7.94
N LEU A 103 15.94 -21.34 -8.60
CA LEU A 103 16.91 -22.24 -7.96
C LEU A 103 17.62 -21.62 -6.73
N PRO A 104 18.18 -20.40 -6.79
CA PRO A 104 18.82 -19.80 -5.61
C PRO A 104 17.83 -19.48 -4.47
N ALA A 105 16.56 -19.23 -4.78
CA ALA A 105 15.51 -18.99 -3.79
C ALA A 105 14.97 -20.29 -3.16
N GLY A 106 15.45 -21.45 -3.62
CA GLY A 106 15.15 -22.77 -3.08
C GLY A 106 14.15 -23.61 -3.86
N SER A 107 13.74 -23.17 -5.06
CA SER A 107 12.80 -23.91 -5.92
C SER A 107 11.50 -24.29 -5.22
N PHE A 108 10.99 -23.39 -4.37
CA PHE A 108 9.68 -23.58 -3.74
C PHE A 108 8.55 -23.33 -4.74
N GLU A 109 7.41 -23.98 -4.51
CA GLU A 109 6.19 -23.73 -5.27
C GLU A 109 5.60 -22.34 -4.94
N PRO A 110 5.47 -21.42 -5.90
CA PRO A 110 5.00 -20.05 -5.63
C PRO A 110 3.64 -19.96 -4.95
N THR A 111 2.69 -20.81 -5.35
CA THR A 111 1.33 -20.82 -4.79
C THR A 111 1.30 -21.30 -3.34
N GLU A 112 2.21 -22.21 -2.98
CA GLU A 112 2.38 -22.67 -1.60
C GLU A 112 3.03 -21.56 -0.76
N ARG A 113 4.04 -20.85 -1.26
CA ARG A 113 4.64 -19.68 -0.59
C ARG A 113 3.62 -18.54 -0.40
N LEU A 114 2.76 -18.28 -1.39
CA LEU A 114 1.65 -17.33 -1.23
C LEU A 114 0.66 -17.76 -0.14
N ALA A 115 0.34 -19.06 -0.05
CA ALA A 115 -0.51 -19.57 1.01
C ALA A 115 0.14 -19.40 2.40
N HIS A 116 1.46 -19.63 2.50
CA HIS A 116 2.23 -19.37 3.71
C HIS A 116 2.19 -17.87 4.10
N LEU A 117 2.48 -16.95 3.17
CA LEU A 117 2.37 -15.50 3.38
C LEU A 117 0.99 -15.10 3.93
N ARG A 118 -0.09 -15.56 3.29
CA ARG A 118 -1.47 -15.33 3.72
C ARG A 118 -1.73 -15.80 5.15
N LYS A 119 -1.20 -16.98 5.50
CA LYS A 119 -1.34 -17.56 6.84
C LYS A 119 -0.61 -16.75 7.90
N VAL A 120 0.58 -16.23 7.62
CA VAL A 120 1.42 -15.61 8.66
C VAL A 120 1.25 -14.09 8.75
N PHE A 121 1.19 -13.37 7.62
CA PHE A 121 1.07 -11.90 7.60
C PHE A 121 -0.39 -11.42 7.65
N PHE A 122 -1.36 -12.22 7.21
CA PHE A 122 -2.76 -11.79 7.00
C PHE A 122 -3.79 -12.61 7.80
N SER A 123 -3.33 -13.25 8.89
CA SER A 123 -4.16 -14.10 9.75
C SER A 123 -5.32 -13.37 10.42
N GLN A 124 -5.20 -12.05 10.64
CA GLN A 124 -6.15 -11.25 11.41
C GLN A 124 -6.53 -9.95 10.67
N PRO A 125 -7.73 -9.38 10.90
CA PRO A 125 -8.17 -8.13 10.28
C PRO A 125 -7.56 -6.89 11.00
N ARG A 126 -6.25 -6.91 11.25
CA ARG A 126 -5.48 -5.79 11.81
C ARG A 126 -4.10 -5.70 11.15
N SER A 127 -3.49 -4.53 11.20
CA SER A 127 -2.10 -4.32 10.75
C SER A 127 -1.10 -5.10 11.61
N LEU A 128 0.14 -5.17 11.14
CA LEU A 128 1.31 -5.53 11.93
C LEU A 128 1.76 -4.35 12.80
N GLY A 129 2.85 -4.56 13.53
CA GLY A 129 3.40 -3.61 14.48
C GLY A 129 3.06 -3.97 15.92
N SER A 130 3.83 -3.42 16.86
CA SER A 130 3.52 -3.54 18.30
C SER A 130 2.28 -2.71 18.67
N GLU A 131 2.03 -1.64 17.92
CA GLU A 131 0.75 -0.95 17.83
C GLU A 131 0.05 -1.38 16.53
N THR A 132 -1.27 -1.61 16.60
CA THR A 132 -2.03 -2.10 15.43
C THR A 132 -3.23 -1.21 15.13
N THR A 133 -3.62 -1.16 13.85
CA THR A 133 -4.86 -0.54 13.40
C THR A 133 -5.77 -1.57 12.74
N ALA A 134 -7.09 -1.39 12.87
CA ALA A 134 -8.06 -2.27 12.25
C ALA A 134 -8.09 -2.07 10.72
N VAL A 135 -8.16 -3.17 9.99
CA VAL A 135 -8.29 -3.17 8.52
C VAL A 135 -9.44 -4.06 8.10
N ARG A 136 -10.04 -3.75 6.95
CA ARG A 136 -10.94 -4.67 6.25
C ARG A 136 -10.13 -5.50 5.28
N ARG A 137 -10.33 -6.81 5.30
CA ARG A 137 -9.74 -7.70 4.29
C ARG A 137 -10.75 -7.93 3.18
N GLN A 138 -10.26 -8.13 1.97
CA GLN A 138 -11.14 -8.56 0.88
C GLN A 138 -11.81 -9.91 1.21
N SER A 139 -11.12 -10.78 1.94
CA SER A 139 -11.67 -12.06 2.44
C SER A 139 -12.83 -11.94 3.44
N ASP A 140 -13.09 -10.75 4.00
CA ASP A 140 -14.27 -10.51 4.84
C ASP A 140 -15.57 -10.52 4.01
N PHE A 141 -15.49 -10.48 2.67
CA PHE A 141 -16.61 -10.61 1.74
C PHE A 141 -16.73 -12.07 1.24
N PRO A 142 -17.92 -12.71 1.32
CA PRO A 142 -18.06 -14.15 1.05
C PRO A 142 -17.51 -14.64 -0.29
N ARG A 143 -17.64 -13.85 -1.37
CA ARG A 143 -17.16 -14.20 -2.71
C ARG A 143 -15.64 -14.06 -2.90
N ALA A 144 -14.93 -13.49 -1.92
CA ALA A 144 -13.51 -13.21 -2.01
C ALA A 144 -12.71 -13.75 -0.81
N ARG A 145 -13.29 -14.73 -0.07
CA ARG A 145 -12.66 -15.44 1.04
C ARG A 145 -11.20 -15.88 0.79
N PRO A 146 -10.78 -16.30 -0.42
CA PRO A 146 -9.40 -16.72 -0.67
C PRO A 146 -8.34 -15.61 -0.63
N PHE A 147 -8.71 -14.33 -0.54
CA PHE A 147 -7.80 -13.19 -0.71
C PHE A 147 -7.68 -12.33 0.56
N PRO A 148 -7.06 -12.82 1.64
CA PRO A 148 -6.90 -12.05 2.88
C PRO A 148 -5.86 -10.93 2.80
N GLU A 149 -4.96 -10.95 1.82
CA GLU A 149 -3.85 -10.02 1.67
C GLU A 149 -4.23 -8.64 1.12
N ASN A 150 -5.42 -8.53 0.53
CA ASN A 150 -5.96 -7.27 0.04
C ASN A 150 -6.69 -6.54 1.17
N LEU A 151 -6.12 -5.41 1.61
CA LEU A 151 -6.55 -4.65 2.77
C LEU A 151 -7.20 -3.33 2.35
N ARG A 152 -8.12 -2.82 3.17
CA ARG A 152 -8.68 -1.46 3.05
C ARG A 152 -8.95 -0.86 4.42
N TRP A 153 -8.60 0.41 4.58
CA TRP A 153 -8.92 1.20 5.77
C TRP A 153 -9.14 2.66 5.38
N GLU A 154 -9.60 3.46 6.34
CA GLU A 154 -9.90 4.87 6.14
C GLU A 154 -9.33 5.70 7.28
N LYS A 155 -8.76 6.86 6.96
CA LYS A 155 -8.30 7.83 7.96
C LYS A 155 -8.46 9.25 7.44
N ASP A 156 -9.11 10.11 8.23
CA ASP A 156 -9.32 11.53 7.94
C ASP A 156 -9.87 11.82 6.54
N GLY A 157 -10.81 10.96 6.11
CA GLY A 157 -11.47 11.06 4.81
C GLY A 157 -10.62 10.62 3.63
N ILE A 158 -9.51 9.91 3.84
CA ILE A 158 -8.73 9.23 2.80
C ILE A 158 -9.06 7.75 2.85
N VAL A 159 -9.30 7.16 1.68
CA VAL A 159 -9.45 5.70 1.52
C VAL A 159 -8.09 5.13 1.12
N PHE A 160 -7.68 4.04 1.75
CA PHE A 160 -6.46 3.31 1.43
C PHE A 160 -6.80 1.88 1.03
N ALA A 161 -6.13 1.33 0.02
CA ALA A 161 -6.28 -0.09 -0.33
C ALA A 161 -4.96 -0.70 -0.80
N THR A 162 -4.61 -1.87 -0.28
CA THR A 162 -3.54 -2.72 -0.84
C THR A 162 -4.13 -3.69 -1.85
N LEU A 163 -3.35 -3.99 -2.89
CA LEU A 163 -3.64 -5.05 -3.86
C LEU A 163 -2.38 -5.89 -4.09
N ASN A 164 -2.51 -7.20 -3.97
CA ASN A 164 -1.46 -8.14 -4.31
C ASN A 164 -1.28 -8.21 -5.83
N ILE A 165 -0.55 -7.24 -6.38
CA ILE A 165 -0.10 -7.17 -7.77
C ILE A 165 1.43 -7.17 -7.72
N PRO A 166 2.06 -8.36 -7.73
CA PRO A 166 3.51 -8.52 -7.69
C PRO A 166 4.13 -8.18 -9.05
N GLY A 167 5.45 -7.98 -9.04
CA GLY A 167 6.30 -7.96 -10.22
C GLY A 167 6.34 -9.31 -10.94
N SER A 168 7.43 -9.55 -11.68
CA SER A 168 7.63 -10.82 -12.40
C SER A 168 6.41 -11.25 -13.23
N ASP A 169 5.95 -10.32 -14.08
CA ASP A 169 4.77 -10.44 -14.95
C ASP A 169 3.50 -10.89 -14.21
N ASN A 170 3.28 -10.44 -12.97
CA ASN A 170 2.08 -10.71 -12.19
C ASN A 170 1.78 -12.22 -12.05
N ASN A 171 2.82 -13.07 -12.08
CA ASN A 171 2.71 -14.54 -12.13
C ASN A 171 1.89 -15.09 -13.32
N LEU A 172 1.86 -14.39 -14.46
CA LEU A 172 1.02 -14.74 -15.62
C LEU A 172 1.26 -16.17 -16.15
N ALA A 173 2.46 -16.72 -15.95
CA ALA A 173 2.80 -18.09 -16.34
C ALA A 173 2.04 -19.18 -15.55
N GLN A 174 1.39 -18.82 -14.43
CA GLN A 174 0.55 -19.69 -13.60
C GLN A 174 -0.92 -19.25 -13.72
N PRO A 175 -1.62 -19.58 -14.81
CA PRO A 175 -2.91 -18.97 -15.17
C PRO A 175 -4.01 -19.21 -14.13
N ASP A 176 -4.06 -20.39 -13.50
CA ASP A 176 -5.08 -20.72 -12.49
C ASP A 176 -4.99 -19.80 -11.27
N GLU A 177 -3.77 -19.46 -10.85
CA GLU A 177 -3.52 -18.49 -9.78
C GLU A 177 -3.79 -17.06 -10.28
N HIS A 178 -3.14 -16.69 -11.38
CA HIS A 178 -3.15 -15.33 -11.91
C HIS A 178 -4.57 -14.83 -12.20
N VAL A 179 -5.38 -15.63 -12.91
CA VAL A 179 -6.73 -15.20 -13.36
C VAL A 179 -7.63 -14.93 -12.16
N LEU A 180 -7.64 -15.82 -11.17
CA LEU A 180 -8.49 -15.67 -9.99
C LEU A 180 -8.05 -14.47 -9.14
N ARG A 181 -6.75 -14.28 -8.93
CA ARG A 181 -6.23 -13.13 -8.18
C ARG A 181 -6.43 -11.81 -8.95
N ALA A 182 -6.24 -11.79 -10.27
CA ALA A 182 -6.47 -10.61 -11.10
C ALA A 182 -7.94 -10.16 -11.06
N LEU A 183 -8.90 -11.09 -11.17
CA LEU A 183 -10.33 -10.80 -11.02
C LEU A 183 -10.66 -10.28 -9.62
N ALA A 184 -10.06 -10.86 -8.57
CA ALA A 184 -10.24 -10.37 -7.22
C ALA A 184 -9.67 -8.95 -7.03
N ASN A 185 -8.46 -8.69 -7.52
CA ASN A 185 -7.81 -7.38 -7.44
C ASN A 185 -8.60 -6.31 -8.19
N THR A 186 -9.10 -6.61 -9.40
CA THR A 186 -9.87 -5.63 -10.17
C THR A 186 -11.20 -5.34 -9.49
N ALA A 187 -11.89 -6.34 -8.93
CA ALA A 187 -13.08 -6.12 -8.12
C ALA A 187 -12.79 -5.31 -6.83
N TRP A 188 -11.63 -5.52 -6.20
CA TRP A 188 -11.19 -4.75 -5.04
C TRP A 188 -10.89 -3.29 -5.39
N LEU A 189 -10.24 -3.05 -6.53
CA LEU A 189 -9.99 -1.72 -7.09
C LEU A 189 -11.29 -0.94 -7.28
N ASP A 190 -12.30 -1.55 -7.92
CA ASP A 190 -13.62 -0.91 -8.05
C ASP A 190 -14.22 -0.57 -6.71
N ALA A 191 -14.17 -1.50 -5.76
CA ALA A 191 -14.76 -1.32 -4.45
C ALA A 191 -14.07 -0.16 -3.71
N ALA A 192 -12.76 0.03 -3.89
CA ALA A 192 -12.02 1.16 -3.34
C ALA A 192 -12.44 2.49 -3.96
N PHE A 193 -12.55 2.59 -5.29
CA PHE A 193 -13.05 3.79 -5.97
C PHE A 193 -14.51 4.08 -5.66
N PHE A 194 -15.36 3.06 -5.62
CA PHE A 194 -16.75 3.17 -5.19
C PHE A 194 -16.83 3.72 -3.77
N ARG A 195 -16.03 3.16 -2.84
CA ARG A 195 -15.96 3.62 -1.46
C ARG A 195 -15.55 5.09 -1.39
N ALA A 196 -14.46 5.46 -2.07
CA ALA A 196 -13.97 6.83 -2.12
C ALA A 196 -15.02 7.81 -2.68
N ARG A 197 -15.80 7.38 -3.68
CA ARG A 197 -16.90 8.17 -4.24
C ARG A 197 -18.03 8.38 -3.22
N VAL A 198 -18.52 7.31 -2.58
CA VAL A 198 -19.68 7.40 -1.67
C VAL A 198 -19.34 8.09 -0.35
N THR A 199 -18.10 8.00 0.12
CA THR A 199 -17.64 8.73 1.32
C THR A 199 -17.17 10.15 1.02
N ARG A 200 -17.21 10.58 -0.26
CA ARG A 200 -16.64 11.86 -0.72
C ARG A 200 -15.20 12.04 -0.22
N ALA A 201 -14.40 11.00 -0.41
CA ALA A 201 -13.03 10.95 0.07
C ALA A 201 -12.22 12.13 -0.46
N ARG A 202 -11.34 12.64 0.39
CA ARG A 202 -10.36 13.66 0.04
C ARG A 202 -9.32 13.12 -0.94
N ALA A 203 -8.97 11.84 -0.82
CA ALA A 203 -8.05 11.14 -1.72
C ALA A 203 -8.29 9.63 -1.64
N LEU A 204 -7.80 8.91 -2.65
CA LEU A 204 -7.65 7.46 -2.64
C LEU A 204 -6.15 7.14 -2.77
N VAL A 205 -5.64 6.27 -1.89
CA VAL A 205 -4.27 5.76 -1.97
C VAL A 205 -4.34 4.26 -2.26
N LEU A 206 -3.80 3.85 -3.40
CA LEU A 206 -3.68 2.47 -3.83
C LEU A 206 -2.23 2.03 -3.62
N VAL A 207 -2.03 0.83 -3.09
CA VAL A 207 -0.71 0.29 -2.79
C VAL A 207 -0.58 -1.06 -3.48
N ILE A 208 0.42 -1.19 -4.34
CA ILE A 208 0.78 -2.43 -5.04
C ILE A 208 2.29 -2.62 -4.91
N HIS A 209 2.85 -3.67 -5.51
CA HIS A 209 4.30 -3.83 -5.60
C HIS A 209 4.84 -3.50 -7.00
N ALA A 210 4.28 -4.12 -8.05
CA ALA A 210 4.83 -4.09 -9.42
C ALA A 210 5.07 -2.70 -10.02
N ASP A 211 6.12 -2.54 -10.83
CA ASP A 211 6.14 -1.54 -11.90
C ASP A 211 5.14 -1.96 -12.99
N LEU A 212 4.19 -1.07 -13.28
CA LEU A 212 3.17 -1.30 -14.29
C LEU A 212 3.63 -0.92 -15.70
N TYR A 213 4.86 -0.44 -15.88
CA TYR A 213 5.44 -0.03 -17.16
C TYR A 213 4.59 1.05 -17.86
N PHE A 214 4.28 2.15 -17.15
CA PHE A 214 3.43 3.22 -17.67
C PHE A 214 3.86 3.77 -19.04
N ASN A 215 5.17 3.81 -19.32
CA ASN A 215 5.68 4.23 -20.64
C ASN A 215 5.24 3.29 -21.76
N ALA A 216 5.26 1.97 -21.52
CA ALA A 216 4.78 0.99 -22.49
C ALA A 216 3.26 1.07 -22.66
N TYR A 217 2.53 1.31 -21.57
CA TYR A 217 1.09 1.55 -21.63
C TYR A 217 0.73 2.79 -22.45
N ALA A 218 1.42 3.91 -22.21
CA ALA A 218 1.26 5.16 -22.95
C ALA A 218 1.60 5.01 -24.44
N ALA A 219 2.57 4.15 -24.78
CA ALA A 219 2.94 3.84 -26.16
C ALA A 219 1.99 2.84 -26.86
N GLY A 220 0.90 2.40 -26.19
CA GLY A 220 -0.06 1.43 -26.75
C GLY A 220 0.41 -0.02 -26.70
N THR A 221 1.50 -0.32 -25.98
CA THR A 221 2.10 -1.65 -25.85
C THR A 221 2.16 -2.14 -24.40
N PRO A 222 1.05 -2.09 -23.62
CA PRO A 222 1.11 -2.53 -22.23
C PRO A 222 1.45 -4.02 -22.11
N LYS A 223 2.22 -4.31 -21.07
CA LYS A 223 2.50 -5.68 -20.63
C LYS A 223 1.17 -6.42 -20.39
N PRO A 224 0.98 -7.62 -20.97
CA PRO A 224 -0.28 -8.35 -20.87
C PRO A 224 -0.74 -8.56 -19.42
N ALA A 225 0.21 -8.90 -18.54
CA ALA A 225 0.00 -9.16 -17.11
C ALA A 225 -0.67 -8.02 -16.32
N TYR A 226 -0.54 -6.77 -16.80
CA TYR A 226 -1.00 -5.57 -16.10
C TYR A 226 -2.06 -4.78 -16.87
N ARG A 227 -2.35 -5.16 -18.12
CA ARG A 227 -3.21 -4.40 -19.05
C ARG A 227 -4.59 -4.11 -18.46
N ASP A 228 -5.30 -5.14 -17.99
CA ASP A 228 -6.67 -4.96 -17.48
C ASP A 228 -6.71 -4.06 -16.23
N PHE A 229 -5.74 -4.22 -15.33
CA PHE A 229 -5.61 -3.35 -14.17
C PHE A 229 -5.37 -1.90 -14.57
N LEU A 230 -4.45 -1.63 -15.50
CA LEU A 230 -4.15 -0.28 -16.00
C LEU A 230 -5.35 0.36 -16.71
N ASP A 231 -6.02 -0.38 -17.59
CA ASP A 231 -7.21 0.10 -18.30
C ASP A 231 -8.31 0.49 -17.31
N ARG A 232 -8.49 -0.34 -16.28
CA ARG A 232 -9.49 -0.09 -15.25
C ARG A 232 -9.12 1.06 -14.32
N LEU A 233 -7.86 1.15 -13.90
CA LEU A 233 -7.31 2.26 -13.14
C LEU A 233 -7.53 3.58 -13.90
N ARG A 234 -7.16 3.64 -15.18
CA ARG A 234 -7.33 4.82 -16.04
C ARG A 234 -8.79 5.28 -16.10
N ARG A 235 -9.73 4.36 -16.36
CA ARG A 235 -11.17 4.68 -16.39
C ARG A 235 -11.67 5.27 -15.08
N HIS A 236 -11.29 4.68 -13.95
CA HIS A 236 -11.66 5.19 -12.63
C HIS A 236 -11.05 6.56 -12.36
N VAL A 237 -9.74 6.72 -12.59
CA VAL A 237 -9.04 7.97 -12.37
C VAL A 237 -9.66 9.09 -13.22
N LEU A 238 -9.94 8.87 -14.51
CA LEU A 238 -10.55 9.88 -15.39
C LEU A 238 -11.87 10.43 -14.84
N THR A 239 -12.69 9.60 -14.19
CA THR A 239 -14.00 9.99 -13.65
C THR A 239 -13.99 10.39 -12.17
N ALA A 240 -12.91 10.08 -11.44
CA ALA A 240 -12.78 10.38 -10.01
C ALA A 240 -12.82 11.90 -9.74
N ARG A 241 -13.51 12.31 -8.66
CA ARG A 241 -13.52 13.71 -8.19
C ARG A 241 -12.45 14.01 -7.15
N HIS A 242 -11.69 12.99 -6.75
CA HIS A 242 -10.62 13.07 -5.77
C HIS A 242 -9.27 12.75 -6.43
N PRO A 243 -8.16 13.25 -5.88
CA PRO A 243 -6.83 12.74 -6.16
C PRO A 243 -6.73 11.22 -5.92
N THR A 244 -5.94 10.55 -6.75
CA THR A 244 -5.56 9.14 -6.59
C THR A 244 -4.05 9.05 -6.56
N VAL A 245 -3.51 8.45 -5.51
CA VAL A 245 -2.08 8.15 -5.37
C VAL A 245 -1.90 6.65 -5.56
N LEU A 246 -1.02 6.23 -6.46
CA LEU A 246 -0.56 4.86 -6.57
C LEU A 246 0.84 4.76 -5.97
N VAL A 247 1.01 3.89 -4.98
CA VAL A 247 2.29 3.60 -4.34
C VAL A 247 2.75 2.22 -4.77
N HIS A 248 4.01 2.08 -5.20
CA HIS A 248 4.61 0.81 -5.61
C HIS A 248 6.13 0.76 -5.38
N GLY A 249 6.74 -0.39 -5.64
CA GLY A 249 8.18 -0.67 -5.55
C GLY A 249 8.70 -1.29 -6.85
N ASP A 250 9.37 -2.44 -6.76
CA ASP A 250 9.80 -3.34 -7.86
C ASP A 250 10.98 -2.80 -8.69
N SER A 251 10.90 -1.58 -9.20
CA SER A 251 11.95 -1.01 -10.06
C SER A 251 13.13 -0.39 -9.30
N HIS A 252 13.02 -0.22 -7.98
CA HIS A 252 14.03 0.35 -7.09
C HIS A 252 14.46 1.79 -7.44
N ARG A 253 13.58 2.56 -8.08
CA ARG A 253 13.83 3.94 -8.52
C ARG A 253 12.86 4.88 -7.84
N MET A 254 13.23 5.37 -6.65
CA MET A 254 12.42 6.37 -5.95
C MET A 254 12.01 7.49 -6.90
N THR A 255 10.71 7.57 -7.19
CA THR A 255 10.14 8.46 -8.19
C THR A 255 8.79 8.97 -7.72
N ILE A 256 8.53 10.25 -7.94
CA ILE A 256 7.22 10.87 -7.70
C ILE A 256 6.83 11.64 -8.94
N ASP A 257 5.84 11.16 -9.68
CA ASP A 257 5.45 11.71 -10.99
C ASP A 257 3.96 11.48 -11.30
N GLN A 258 3.54 11.81 -12.53
CA GLN A 258 2.16 11.66 -13.01
C GLN A 258 2.15 10.90 -14.36
N PRO A 259 2.43 9.60 -14.36
CA PRO A 259 2.75 8.87 -15.59
C PRO A 259 1.51 8.35 -16.33
N LEU A 260 0.34 8.41 -15.70
CA LEU A 260 -0.92 7.98 -16.30
C LEU A 260 -1.50 9.10 -17.18
N LEU A 261 -1.64 8.80 -18.47
CA LEU A 261 -2.07 9.78 -19.49
C LEU A 261 -3.57 9.67 -19.81
N ASP A 262 -4.20 10.79 -20.17
CA ASP A 262 -5.55 10.85 -20.74
C ASP A 262 -5.56 10.45 -22.22
N GLU A 263 -6.72 10.50 -22.87
CA GLU A 263 -6.90 10.10 -24.28
C GLU A 263 -6.12 10.99 -25.25
N ALA A 264 -5.79 12.23 -24.85
CA ALA A 264 -4.99 13.16 -25.63
C ALA A 264 -3.48 13.02 -25.35
N GLY A 265 -3.06 12.04 -24.55
CA GLY A 265 -1.67 11.82 -24.19
C GLY A 265 -1.14 12.78 -23.12
N LYS A 266 -2.01 13.51 -22.41
CA LYS A 266 -1.61 14.44 -21.34
C LYS A 266 -1.64 13.76 -19.97
N PRO A 267 -0.68 14.04 -19.07
CA PRO A 267 -0.75 13.58 -17.68
C PRO A 267 -2.08 13.92 -16.99
N ILE A 268 -2.69 12.93 -16.36
CA ILE A 268 -3.92 13.14 -15.58
C ILE A 268 -3.53 13.81 -14.25
N ALA A 269 -3.75 15.12 -14.13
CA ALA A 269 -3.27 15.94 -13.01
C ALA A 269 -3.69 15.49 -11.59
N LYS A 270 -4.76 14.69 -11.47
CA LYS A 270 -5.26 14.12 -10.21
C LYS A 270 -4.68 12.74 -9.88
N PHE A 271 -3.78 12.22 -10.71
CA PHE A 271 -3.06 10.98 -10.46
C PHE A 271 -1.62 11.29 -10.09
N THR A 272 -1.12 10.65 -9.04
CA THR A 272 0.29 10.69 -8.66
C THR A 272 0.77 9.27 -8.43
N ARG A 273 1.93 8.92 -9.01
CA ARG A 273 2.65 7.71 -8.68
C ARG A 273 3.75 8.03 -7.67
N ILE A 274 3.96 7.14 -6.72
CA ILE A 274 5.09 7.12 -5.80
C ILE A 274 5.72 5.74 -5.93
N GLU A 275 6.95 5.69 -6.40
CA GLU A 275 7.82 4.52 -6.32
C GLU A 275 8.69 4.66 -5.07
N SER A 276 8.75 3.63 -4.22
CA SER A 276 9.58 3.61 -3.01
C SER A 276 11.08 3.60 -3.33
N TYR A 277 11.88 3.80 -2.29
CA TYR A 277 13.28 3.38 -2.33
C TYR A 277 13.36 1.85 -2.43
N GLY A 278 14.46 1.37 -3.00
CA GLY A 278 14.81 -0.05 -3.05
C GLY A 278 16.29 -0.22 -3.31
N TYR A 279 16.75 -1.48 -3.23
CA TYR A 279 18.17 -1.82 -3.34
C TYR A 279 18.86 -1.15 -4.55
N PRO A 280 20.07 -0.55 -4.38
CA PRO A 280 20.93 -0.62 -3.20
C PRO A 280 20.70 0.50 -2.17
N PHE A 281 19.61 1.26 -2.29
CA PHE A 281 19.36 2.43 -1.45
C PHE A 281 18.28 2.15 -0.40
N LEU A 282 18.58 2.44 0.86
CA LEU A 282 17.58 2.55 1.90
C LEU A 282 17.00 3.96 1.94
N GLY A 283 15.73 4.06 2.30
CA GLY A 283 15.04 5.33 2.41
C GLY A 283 13.54 5.13 2.57
N TRP A 284 12.85 6.24 2.78
CA TRP A 284 11.41 6.24 2.96
C TRP A 284 10.78 7.53 2.46
N VAL A 285 9.54 7.47 2.01
CA VAL A 285 8.78 8.66 1.62
C VAL A 285 7.82 9.03 2.74
N ARG A 286 7.94 10.25 3.27
CA ARG A 286 6.94 10.83 4.15
C ARG A 286 5.77 11.34 3.31
N VAL A 287 4.56 10.89 3.62
CA VAL A 287 3.34 11.46 3.07
C VAL A 287 2.63 12.27 4.13
N THR A 288 2.66 13.59 4.00
CA THR A 288 2.00 14.50 4.91
C THR A 288 0.60 14.83 4.41
N VAL A 289 -0.38 14.68 5.31
CA VAL A 289 -1.79 14.99 5.13
C VAL A 289 -2.11 16.29 5.89
N PRO A 290 -2.23 17.43 5.19
CA PRO A 290 -2.46 18.71 5.86
C PRO A 290 -3.82 18.77 6.55
N ALA A 291 -3.92 19.52 7.66
CA ALA A 291 -5.21 19.76 8.35
C ALA A 291 -6.28 20.37 7.43
N ASN A 292 -5.87 21.30 6.55
CA ASN A 292 -6.74 21.86 5.53
C ASN A 292 -7.10 20.80 4.47
N ARG A 293 -8.34 20.31 4.48
CA ARG A 293 -8.84 19.28 3.55
C ARG A 293 -8.72 19.64 2.07
N ARG A 294 -8.60 20.92 1.71
CA ARG A 294 -8.42 21.37 0.32
C ARG A 294 -6.96 21.41 -0.13
N ALA A 295 -6.01 21.41 0.82
CA ALA A 295 -4.60 21.37 0.46
C ALA A 295 -4.23 19.98 -0.10
N PRO A 296 -3.34 19.90 -1.10
CA PRO A 296 -2.87 18.63 -1.62
C PRO A 296 -2.05 17.87 -0.57
N LEU A 297 -1.95 16.54 -0.74
CA LEU A 297 -0.97 15.74 0.00
C LEU A 297 0.44 16.21 -0.38
N ARG A 298 1.37 16.17 0.58
CA ARG A 298 2.78 16.49 0.34
C ARG A 298 3.62 15.23 0.48
N PHE A 299 4.55 15.04 -0.44
CA PHE A 299 5.41 13.87 -0.50
C PHE A 299 6.86 14.33 -0.34
N THR A 300 7.56 13.78 0.65
CA THR A 300 8.95 14.14 0.94
C THR A 300 9.78 12.86 0.95
N PRO A 301 10.63 12.64 -0.08
CA PRO A 301 11.62 11.57 -0.06
C PRO A 301 12.66 11.81 1.03
N ASN A 302 13.00 10.77 1.79
CA ASN A 302 14.03 10.78 2.82
C ASN A 302 14.99 9.62 2.51
N PRO A 303 16.09 9.86 1.78
CA PRO A 303 17.12 8.84 1.66
C PRO A 303 17.68 8.55 3.06
N TRP A 304 18.01 7.28 3.30
CA TRP A 304 18.52 6.85 4.60
C TRP A 304 19.84 6.12 4.42
N SER A 305 20.77 6.39 5.32
CA SER A 305 22.03 5.69 5.45
C SER A 305 22.29 5.49 6.94
N PRO A 306 22.82 4.33 7.35
CA PRO A 306 23.27 4.19 8.73
C PRO A 306 24.33 5.25 9.01
N GLY A 307 24.28 5.87 10.19
CA GLY A 307 25.32 6.78 10.62
C GLY A 307 26.67 6.06 10.66
N TYR A 308 27.78 6.80 10.50
CA TYR A 308 29.14 6.25 10.55
C TYR A 308 29.54 5.64 11.91
N ASP A 309 28.66 5.69 12.91
CA ASP A 309 28.92 5.31 14.31
C ASP A 309 28.35 3.94 14.71
N GLU A 310 27.87 3.11 13.76
CA GLU A 310 27.57 1.70 14.06
C GLU A 310 28.84 0.84 13.92
N PRO A 311 29.30 0.14 14.98
CA PRO A 311 30.55 -0.62 15.00
C PRO A 311 30.56 -1.87 14.09
#